data_AF-A0A0D8B7A3-F1
#
_entry.id   AF-A0A0D8B7A3-F1
#
_cell.length_a   1.000
_cell.length_b   1.000
_cell.length_c   1.000
_cell.angle_alpha   90.00
_cell.angle_beta   90.00
_cell.angle_gamma   90.00
#
_symmetry.space_group_name_H-M   'P 1'
#
loop_
_entity.id
_entity.type
_entity.pdbx_description
1 polymer ?
#
loop_
_entity_poly.entity_id
_entity_poly.type
_entity_poly.pdbx_seq_one_letter_code
_entity_poly.pdbx_strand_id
1 'polypeptide(L)' 'MRVTERSVERWRRVWKAGGVAGLRSRGPTSRCRLDEEQLRALEAVLDRGPAASGWVDERWT' A
#
# COMPACT_ATOMS: atom_id res chain seq x y z
N MET A 1 6.05 -4.01 13.61
CA MET A 1 6.70 -4.05 12.27
C MET A 1 8.19 -4.28 12.43
N ARG A 2 8.81 -5.17 11.65
CA ARG A 2 10.27 -5.32 11.60
C ARG A 2 10.75 -4.89 10.22
N VAL A 3 11.64 -3.90 10.18
CA VAL A 3 12.28 -3.43 8.95
C VAL A 3 13.72 -3.93 8.98
N THR A 4 14.27 -4.33 7.84
CA THR A 4 15.68 -4.78 7.79
C THR A 4 16.63 -3.59 7.93
N GLU A 5 17.81 -3.82 8.50
CA GLU A 5 18.85 -2.78 8.65
C GLU A 5 19.20 -2.13 7.31
N ARG A 6 19.30 -2.93 6.23
CA ARG A 6 19.57 -2.42 4.88
C ARG A 6 18.52 -1.42 4.39
N SER A 7 17.25 -1.63 4.71
CA SER A 7 16.19 -0.68 4.36
C SER A 7 16.35 0.63 5.14
N VAL A 8 16.67 0.54 6.43
CA VAL A 8 16.91 1.71 7.29
C VAL A 8 18.11 2.53 6.80
N GLU A 9 19.22 1.88 6.46
CA GLU A 9 20.41 2.53 5.92
C GLU A 9 20.12 3.25 4.59
N ARG A 10 19.36 2.60 3.71
CA ARG A 10 18.93 3.20 2.44
C ARG A 10 18.13 4.47 2.68
N TRP A 11 17.16 4.45 3.60
CA TRP A 11 16.39 5.64 3.95
C TRP A 11 17.25 6.73 4.58
N ARG A 12 18.17 6.39 5.49
CA ARG A 12 19.10 7.36 6.09
C ARG A 12 19.96 8.04 5.04
N ARG A 13 20.46 7.31 4.03
CA ARG A 13 21.25 7.90 2.93
C ARG A 13 20.43 8.90 2.12
N VAL A 14 19.21 8.50 1.75
CA VAL A 14 18.30 9.36 0.96
C VAL A 14 17.88 10.61 1.75
N TRP A 15 17.61 10.45 3.04
CA TRP A 15 17.29 11.57 3.93
C TRP A 15 18.46 12.53 4.12
N LYS A 16 19.70 12.03 4.30
CA LYS A 16 20.89 12.90 4.37
C LYS A 16 21.10 13.73 3.10
N ALA A 17 20.74 13.20 1.94
CA ALA A 17 20.93 13.88 0.66
C ALA A 17 19.80 14.87 0.32
N GLY A 18 18.55 14.54 0.64
CA GLY A 18 17.36 15.30 0.20
C GLY A 18 16.45 15.78 1.31
N GLY A 19 16.86 15.65 2.57
CA GLY A 19 16.01 15.92 3.73
C GLY A 19 14.72 15.10 3.69
N VAL A 20 13.66 15.64 4.28
CA VAL A 20 12.33 15.02 4.28
C VAL A 20 11.78 14.82 2.86
N ALA A 21 12.09 15.74 1.93
CA ALA A 21 11.67 15.63 0.54
C ALA A 21 12.24 14.39 -0.16
N GLY A 22 13.44 13.94 0.21
CA GLY A 22 14.05 12.72 -0.29
C GLY A 22 13.29 11.45 0.08
N LEU A 23 12.55 11.46 1.20
CA LEU A 23 11.75 10.33 1.66
C LEU A 23 10.34 10.28 1.06
N ARG A 24 9.95 11.26 0.23
CA ARG A 24 8.66 11.24 -0.45
C ARG A 24 8.51 9.96 -1.27
N SER A 25 7.30 9.41 -1.26
CA SER A 25 6.96 8.29 -2.15
C SER A 25 7.31 8.68 -3.59
N ARG A 26 7.94 7.76 -4.32
CA ARG A 26 8.22 7.92 -5.74
C ARG A 26 7.00 7.62 -6.62
N GLY A 27 5.85 7.38 -6.00
CA GLY A 27 4.65 6.89 -6.66
C GLY A 27 4.62 5.36 -6.74
N PRO A 28 3.57 4.80 -7.35
CA PRO A 28 3.40 3.37 -7.49
C PRO A 28 4.44 2.78 -8.45
N THR A 29 4.90 1.57 -8.16
CA THR A 29 5.88 0.86 -9.02
C THR A 29 5.27 0.38 -10.34
N SER A 30 3.93 0.30 -10.40
CA SER A 30 3.17 -0.13 -11.58
C SER A 30 1.94 0.74 -11.79
N ARG A 31 1.40 0.71 -13.01
CA ARG A 31 0.09 1.33 -13.28
C ARG A 31 -1.02 0.51 -12.64
N CYS A 32 -2.05 1.19 -12.12
CA CYS A 32 -3.28 0.52 -11.73
C CYS A 32 -3.86 -0.21 -12.94
N ARG A 33 -4.29 -1.45 -12.73
CA ARG A 33 -4.95 -2.27 -13.78
C ARG A 33 -6.46 -2.04 -13.82
N LEU A 34 -7.01 -1.42 -12.78
CA LEU A 34 -8.44 -1.17 -12.65
C LEU A 34 -8.77 0.21 -13.18
N ASP A 35 -9.87 0.31 -13.93
CA ASP A 35 -10.51 1.59 -14.22
C ASP A 35 -11.26 2.12 -12.99
N GLU A 36 -11.81 3.32 -13.10
CA GLU A 36 -12.53 3.99 -12.00
C GLU A 36 -13.80 3.25 -11.57
N GLU A 37 -14.49 2.59 -12.50
CA GLU A 37 -15.71 1.84 -12.18
C GLU A 37 -15.37 0.58 -11.39
N GLN A 38 -14.33 -0.14 -11.83
CA GLN A 38 -13.79 -1.31 -11.15
C GLN A 38 -13.24 -0.96 -9.77
N LEU A 39 -12.61 0.21 -9.62
CA LEU A 39 -12.16 0.72 -8.33
C LEU A 39 -13.34 0.98 -7.38
N ARG A 40 -14.41 1.66 -7.84
CA ARG A 40 -15.61 1.88 -7.02
C ARG A 40 -16.30 0.58 -6.64
N ALA A 41 -16.37 -0.38 -7.55
CA ALA A 41 -16.91 -1.69 -7.27
C ALA A 41 -16.08 -2.44 -6.21
N LEU A 42 -14.75 -2.35 -6.30
CA LEU A 42 -13.85 -2.93 -5.32
C LEU A 42 -14.03 -2.29 -3.94
N GLU A 43 -14.09 -0.97 -3.84
CA GLU A 43 -14.35 -0.25 -2.59
C GLU A 43 -15.66 -0.72 -1.94
N ALA A 44 -16.75 -0.82 -2.71
CA ALA A 44 -18.03 -1.31 -2.21
C ALA A 44 -17.99 -2.76 -1.69
N VAL A 45 -17.14 -3.61 -2.27
CA VAL A 45 -16.93 -5.00 -1.79
C VAL A 45 -16.12 -5.00 -0.51
N LEU A 46 -15.04 -4.21 -0.45
CA LEU A 46 -14.19 -4.11 0.73
C LEU A 46 -14.98 -3.57 1.94
N ASP A 47 -15.85 -2.58 1.73
CA ASP A 47 -16.72 -2.00 2.77
C ASP A 47 -17.73 -3.01 3.33
N ARG A 48 -18.25 -3.91 2.49
CA ARG A 48 -19.14 -5.00 2.95
C ARG A 48 -18.42 -6.05 3.78
N GLY A 49 -17.10 -6.12 3.67
CA GLY A 49 -16.25 -7.05 4.38
C GLY A 49 -16.27 -8.49 3.82
N PRO A 50 -15.40 -9.36 4.36
CA PRO A 50 -15.20 -10.71 3.84
C PRO A 50 -16.42 -11.61 4.05
N ALA A 51 -17.14 -11.45 5.16
CA ALA A 51 -18.32 -12.26 5.49
C ALA A 51 -19.42 -12.12 4.42
N ALA A 52 -19.64 -10.90 3.91
CA ALA A 52 -20.57 -10.65 2.81
C ALA A 52 -20.12 -11.29 1.48
N SER A 53 -18.84 -11.66 1.38
CA SER A 53 -18.23 -12.34 0.23
C SER A 53 -18.02 -13.84 0.48
N GLY A 54 -18.60 -14.42 1.54
CA GLY A 54 -18.57 -15.86 1.83
C GLY A 54 -17.34 -16.35 2.60
N TRP A 55 -16.51 -15.46 3.12
CA TRP A 55 -15.35 -15.82 3.93
C TRP A 55 -15.74 -16.05 5.40
N VAL A 56 -15.09 -17.03 6.02
CA VAL A 56 -15.42 -17.51 7.37
C VAL A 56 -14.91 -16.56 8.45
N ASP A 57 -13.89 -15.77 8.17
CA ASP A 57 -13.33 -14.77 9.08
C ASP A 57 -13.29 -13.37 8.45
N GLU A 58 -13.17 -12.34 9.30
CA GLU A 58 -13.12 -10.94 8.88
C GLU A 58 -11.71 -10.52 8.41
N ARG A 59 -10.84 -11.48 8.07
CA ARG A 59 -9.46 -11.20 7.72
C ARG A 59 -9.26 -11.22 6.21
N TRP A 60 -8.95 -10.04 5.68
CA TRP A 60 -8.30 -9.93 4.38
C TRP A 60 -6.78 -10.17 4.57
N THR A 61 -6.36 -11.40 4.89
CA THR A 61 -4.92 -11.74 5.05
C THR A 61 -4.59 -13.10 4.50
#